data_AF-A0A538TH81-F1
#
_entry.id   AF-A0A538TH81-F1
#
_cell.length_a   1.000
_cell.length_b   1.000
_cell.length_c   1.000
_cell.angle_alpha   90.00
_cell.angle_beta   90.00
_cell.angle_gamma   90.00
#
_symmetry.space_group_name_H-M   'P 1'
#
loop_
_entity.id
_entity.type
_entity.pdbx_description
1 polymer ?
#
loop_
_entity_poly.entity_id
_entity_poly.type
_entity_poly.pdbx_seq_one_letter_code
_entity_poly.pdbx_strand_id
1 'polypeptide(L)'
;VFNLSIKPFRSEGSLANPDSFGVFPFFGTSASAPHVSGAVALLMSLGMRNQSLIEQTLRETALNQFGTGFHDSTYGAGLIQIDKAVRLAASKFRPKLALALGAAQGSGARLTSRNPSRGGAALALRISRPGDVRVQLFDVRGRLVRTVDEGRYPAGERLVRWNGEDDQGRQVGSGIYYFRVETPDGIEKRRIAVLR
;
A
#
# COMPACT_ATOMS: atom_id res chain seq x y z
N VAL A 1 -9.65 6.60 0.69
CA VAL A 1 -9.87 5.65 1.80
C VAL A 1 -10.42 4.38 1.17
N PHE A 2 -9.56 3.39 0.91
CA PHE A 2 -10.03 2.09 0.47
C PHE A 2 -10.66 1.42 1.69
N ASN A 3 -11.98 1.34 1.70
CA ASN A 3 -12.71 0.61 2.73
C ASN A 3 -12.68 -0.87 2.33
N LEU A 4 -11.58 -1.56 2.65
CA LEU A 4 -11.54 -3.02 2.65
C LEU A 4 -12.37 -3.49 3.86
N SER A 5 -13.69 -3.49 3.69
CA SER A 5 -14.57 -4.22 4.60
C SER A 5 -14.42 -5.70 4.26
N ILE A 6 -13.42 -6.33 4.86
CA ILE A 6 -13.38 -7.79 4.96
C ILE A 6 -14.54 -8.12 5.89
N LYS A 7 -15.66 -8.60 5.34
CA LYS A 7 -16.73 -9.17 6.16
C LYS A 7 -16.09 -10.29 7.00
N PRO A 8 -16.26 -10.31 8.33
CA PRO A 8 -15.74 -11.40 9.13
C PRO A 8 -16.37 -12.70 8.61
N PHE A 9 -15.53 -13.60 8.10
CA PHE A 9 -15.96 -14.94 7.75
C PHE A 9 -16.29 -15.66 9.06
N ARG A 10 -17.57 -15.95 9.29
CA ARG A 10 -17.99 -16.90 10.30
C ARG A 10 -18.31 -18.20 9.57
N SER A 11 -17.57 -19.25 9.90
CA SER A 11 -17.94 -20.60 9.49
C SER A 11 -19.28 -20.95 10.15
N GLU A 12 -20.23 -21.45 9.36
CA GLU A 12 -21.46 -22.07 9.87
C GLU A 12 -21.30 -23.60 10.07
N GLY A 13 -20.06 -24.09 9.96
CA GLY A 13 -19.71 -25.47 10.19
C GLY A 13 -19.77 -25.86 11.67
N SER A 14 -19.76 -27.15 11.92
CA SER A 14 -19.70 -27.77 13.25
C SER A 14 -18.41 -28.60 13.39
N LEU A 15 -18.04 -28.97 14.61
CA LEU A 15 -16.90 -29.86 14.87
C LEU A 15 -17.03 -31.21 14.13
N ALA A 16 -18.26 -31.65 13.83
CA ALA A 16 -18.53 -32.91 13.12
C ALA A 16 -18.72 -32.74 11.60
N ASN A 17 -19.15 -31.56 11.14
CA ASN A 17 -19.48 -31.32 9.74
C ASN A 17 -18.87 -29.98 9.28
N PRO A 18 -18.05 -29.97 8.20
CA PRO A 18 -17.47 -28.74 7.70
C PRO A 18 -18.55 -27.84 7.08
N ASP A 19 -18.26 -26.55 6.98
CA ASP A 19 -19.10 -25.63 6.20
C ASP A 19 -18.98 -25.87 4.69
N SER A 20 -19.71 -25.08 3.91
CA SER A 20 -19.71 -25.12 2.44
C SER A 20 -18.33 -24.84 1.80
N PHE A 21 -17.34 -24.38 2.58
CA PHE A 21 -15.96 -24.18 2.15
C PHE A 21 -15.01 -25.27 2.65
N GLY A 22 -15.52 -26.32 3.30
CA GLY A 22 -14.71 -27.39 3.86
C GLY A 22 -14.03 -27.02 5.18
N VAL A 23 -14.44 -25.92 5.83
CA VAL A 23 -13.81 -25.41 7.04
C VAL A 23 -14.51 -25.95 8.29
N PHE A 24 -13.71 -26.42 9.26
CA PHE A 24 -14.18 -26.81 10.58
C PHE A 24 -13.91 -25.69 11.60
N PRO A 25 -14.85 -25.40 12.51
CA PRO A 25 -14.58 -24.49 13.61
C PRO A 25 -13.57 -25.13 14.57
N PHE A 26 -12.56 -24.36 14.99
CA PHE A 26 -11.52 -24.81 15.91
C PHE A 26 -11.37 -23.81 17.06
N PHE A 27 -11.37 -24.30 18.30
CA PHE A 27 -11.34 -23.48 19.51
C PHE A 27 -10.28 -23.96 20.49
N GLY A 28 -9.88 -23.08 21.41
CA GLY A 28 -8.88 -23.36 22.45
C GLY A 28 -7.59 -22.57 22.26
N THR A 29 -6.68 -22.67 23.22
CA THR A 29 -5.37 -21.99 23.16
C THR A 29 -4.52 -22.45 21.98
N SER A 30 -4.71 -23.70 21.54
CA SER A 30 -4.13 -24.23 20.30
C SER A 30 -4.62 -23.50 19.04
N ALA A 31 -5.84 -22.95 19.04
CA ALA A 31 -6.35 -22.10 17.95
C ALA A 31 -5.74 -20.69 17.99
N SER A 32 -5.34 -20.22 19.18
CA SER A 32 -4.64 -18.93 19.34
C SER A 32 -3.17 -19.00 18.90
N ALA A 33 -2.49 -20.13 19.10
CA ALA A 33 -1.09 -20.31 18.71
C ALA A 33 -0.78 -19.94 17.24
N PRO A 34 -1.52 -20.42 16.21
CA PRO A 34 -1.27 -20.02 14.83
C PRO A 34 -1.49 -18.51 14.59
N HIS A 35 -2.43 -17.87 15.31
CA HIS A 35 -2.63 -16.42 15.21
C HIS A 35 -1.40 -15.64 15.69
N VAL A 36 -0.80 -16.04 16.82
CA VAL A 36 0.45 -15.43 17.32
C VAL A 36 1.58 -15.65 16.33
N SER A 37 1.71 -16.87 15.78
CA SER A 37 2.77 -17.19 14.82
C SER A 37 2.65 -16.35 13.53
N GLY A 38 1.43 -16.12 13.04
CA GLY A 38 1.16 -15.25 11.90
C GLY A 38 1.52 -13.79 12.17
N ALA A 39 1.19 -13.29 13.37
CA ALA A 39 1.59 -11.94 13.80
C ALA A 39 3.12 -11.79 13.82
N VAL A 40 3.84 -12.76 14.40
CA VAL A 40 5.31 -12.78 14.43
C VAL A 40 5.88 -12.82 13.01
N ALA A 41 5.32 -13.66 12.12
CA ALA A 41 5.75 -13.73 10.73
C ALA A 41 5.60 -12.39 10.00
N LEU A 42 4.51 -11.65 10.25
CA LEU A 42 4.33 -10.29 9.72
C LEU A 42 5.41 -9.33 10.22
N LEU A 43 5.72 -9.33 11.51
CA LEU A 43 6.79 -8.50 12.08
C LEU A 43 8.17 -8.86 11.51
N MET A 44 8.44 -10.15 11.35
CA MET A 44 9.66 -10.64 10.70
C MET A 44 9.76 -10.24 9.23
N SER A 45 8.64 -10.21 8.50
CA SER A 45 8.60 -9.75 7.10
C SER A 45 8.99 -8.28 6.95
N LEU A 46 8.82 -7.47 8.00
CA LEU A 46 9.24 -6.08 8.06
C LEU A 46 10.73 -5.91 8.41
N GLY A 47 11.43 -7.01 8.66
CA GLY A 47 12.86 -7.06 8.99
C GLY A 47 13.15 -7.17 10.49
N MET A 48 12.13 -7.27 11.33
CA MET A 48 12.31 -7.43 12.77
C MET A 48 12.69 -8.90 13.06
N ARG A 49 13.98 -9.17 13.33
CA ARG A 49 14.50 -10.54 13.53
C ARG A 49 14.84 -10.87 14.98
N ASN A 50 14.89 -9.87 15.84
CA ASN A 50 15.23 -10.05 17.25
C ASN A 50 13.97 -10.48 18.03
N GLN A 51 14.01 -11.67 18.62
CA GLN A 51 12.91 -12.23 19.41
C GLN A 51 12.44 -11.31 20.54
N SER A 52 13.38 -10.78 21.34
CA SER A 52 13.05 -9.90 22.47
C SER A 52 12.29 -8.65 22.02
N LEU A 53 12.68 -8.08 20.88
CA LEU A 53 12.02 -6.90 20.34
C LEU A 53 10.65 -7.20 19.73
N ILE A 54 10.48 -8.38 19.12
CA ILE A 54 9.18 -8.87 18.65
C ILE A 54 8.24 -9.03 19.85
N GLU A 55 8.69 -9.71 20.90
CA GLU A 55 7.91 -9.90 22.12
C GLU A 55 7.55 -8.56 22.77
N GLN A 56 8.50 -7.64 22.88
CA GLN A 56 8.26 -6.30 23.42
C GLN A 56 7.22 -5.54 22.59
N THR A 57 7.34 -5.55 21.26
CA THR A 57 6.39 -4.87 20.35
C THR A 57 4.98 -5.44 20.49
N LEU A 58 4.85 -6.77 20.58
CA LEU A 58 3.55 -7.41 20.77
C LEU A 58 2.96 -7.07 22.15
N ARG A 59 3.78 -7.07 23.22
CA ARG A 59 3.33 -6.71 24.57
C ARG A 59 2.92 -5.25 24.69
N GLU A 60 3.71 -4.32 24.15
CA GLU A 60 3.43 -2.87 24.21
C GLU A 60 2.16 -2.45 23.46
N THR A 61 1.78 -3.21 22.44
CA THR A 61 0.62 -2.91 21.61
C THR A 61 -0.62 -3.72 21.95
N ALA A 62 -0.49 -4.71 22.84
CA ALA A 62 -1.60 -5.53 23.29
C ALA A 62 -2.64 -4.69 24.05
N LEU A 63 -3.90 -5.06 23.88
CA LEU A 63 -5.03 -4.45 24.57
C LEU A 63 -5.42 -5.35 25.74
N ASN A 64 -5.09 -4.93 26.97
CA ASN A 64 -5.59 -5.60 28.16
C ASN A 64 -6.90 -4.97 28.64
N GLN A 65 -8.01 -5.40 28.03
CA GLN A 65 -9.36 -4.95 28.41
C GLN A 65 -9.99 -5.78 29.54
N PHE A 66 -9.31 -6.83 30.00
CA PHE A 66 -9.84 -7.81 30.96
C PHE A 66 -9.04 -7.91 32.27
N GLY A 67 -7.80 -7.40 32.30
CA GLY A 67 -6.94 -7.37 33.47
C GLY A 67 -6.91 -6.03 34.20
N THR A 68 -6.28 -6.01 35.37
CA THR A 68 -6.16 -4.83 36.25
C THR A 68 -4.81 -4.10 36.12
N GLY A 69 -3.98 -4.45 35.13
CA GLY A 69 -2.65 -3.87 34.92
C GLY A 69 -2.04 -4.21 33.55
N PHE A 70 -0.78 -3.79 33.35
CA PHE A 70 -0.06 -4.00 32.07
C PHE A 70 0.32 -5.47 31.81
N HIS A 71 0.38 -6.28 32.88
CA HIS A 71 0.58 -7.72 32.79
C HIS A 71 -0.08 -8.42 33.98
N ASP A 72 -0.87 -9.46 33.74
CA ASP A 72 -1.45 -10.30 34.79
C ASP A 72 -1.24 -11.80 34.51
N SER A 73 -1.45 -12.67 35.51
CA SER A 73 -1.18 -14.10 35.39
C SER A 73 -2.20 -14.87 34.53
N THR A 74 -3.33 -14.25 34.17
CA THR A 74 -4.43 -14.88 33.45
C THR A 74 -4.43 -14.50 31.97
N TYR A 75 -4.26 -13.20 31.68
CA TYR A 75 -4.32 -12.62 30.34
C TYR A 75 -2.96 -12.12 29.84
N GLY A 76 -1.92 -12.15 30.67
CA GLY A 76 -0.61 -11.61 30.32
C GLY A 76 -0.71 -10.14 29.96
N ALA A 77 -0.14 -9.75 28.81
CA ALA A 77 -0.24 -8.38 28.28
C ALA A 77 -1.60 -8.08 27.62
N GLY A 78 -2.53 -9.05 27.58
CA GLY A 78 -3.84 -8.92 26.95
C GLY A 78 -3.86 -9.35 25.48
N LEU A 79 -4.87 -8.87 24.75
CA LEU A 79 -5.14 -9.27 23.37
C LEU A 79 -4.15 -8.61 22.39
N ILE A 80 -3.41 -9.42 21.64
CA ILE A 80 -2.51 -8.94 20.58
C ILE A 80 -3.28 -8.10 19.55
N GLN A 81 -2.82 -6.88 19.31
CA GLN A 81 -3.33 -5.99 18.28
C GLN A 81 -2.36 -5.99 17.09
N ILE A 82 -2.56 -6.89 16.15
CA ILE A 82 -1.64 -7.12 15.01
C ILE A 82 -1.45 -5.83 14.19
N ASP A 83 -2.51 -5.06 13.98
CA ASP A 83 -2.48 -3.81 13.25
C ASP A 83 -1.57 -2.75 13.92
N LYS A 84 -1.68 -2.59 15.24
CA LYS A 84 -0.86 -1.67 16.03
C LYS A 84 0.60 -2.13 16.06
N ALA A 85 0.84 -3.43 16.28
CA ALA A 85 2.17 -4.02 16.27
C ALA A 85 2.87 -3.82 14.91
N VAL A 86 2.16 -4.09 13.81
CA VAL A 86 2.68 -3.91 12.45
C VAL A 86 3.00 -2.44 12.15
N ARG A 87 2.13 -1.50 12.55
CA ARG A 87 2.37 -0.06 12.36
C ARG A 87 3.59 0.43 13.16
N LEU A 88 3.73 -0.02 14.41
CA LEU A 88 4.87 0.31 15.26
C LEU A 88 6.17 -0.31 14.72
N ALA A 89 6.11 -1.55 14.23
CA ALA A 89 7.23 -2.22 13.60
C ALA A 89 7.66 -1.51 12.31
N ALA A 90 6.72 -1.13 11.44
CA ALA A 90 7.01 -0.45 10.19
C ALA A 90 7.60 0.96 10.39
N SER A 91 7.30 1.62 11.51
CA SER A 91 7.88 2.94 11.83
C SER A 91 9.31 2.82 12.36
N LYS A 92 9.60 1.79 13.17
CA LYS A 92 10.95 1.53 13.74
C LYS A 92 11.88 0.83 12.74
N PHE A 93 11.37 -0.21 12.10
CA PHE A 93 12.02 -0.97 11.05
C PHE A 93 11.35 -0.52 9.78
N ARG A 94 11.88 0.55 9.16
CA ARG A 94 11.49 0.86 7.79
C ARG A 94 11.75 -0.41 7.00
N PRO A 95 10.70 -1.09 6.54
CA PRO A 95 10.95 -2.30 5.82
C PRO A 95 11.70 -1.85 4.56
N LYS A 96 12.79 -2.54 4.20
CA LYS A 96 13.25 -2.48 2.79
C LYS A 96 12.10 -2.90 1.83
N LEU A 97 10.98 -3.39 2.38
CA LEU A 97 9.68 -3.60 1.73
C LEU A 97 8.86 -2.33 1.41
N ALA A 98 9.23 -1.14 1.88
CA ALA A 98 8.71 0.11 1.30
C ALA A 98 9.30 0.34 -0.11
N LEU A 99 10.38 -0.36 -0.44
CA LEU A 99 10.90 -0.46 -1.80
C LEU A 99 10.33 -1.69 -2.54
N ALA A 100 10.07 -2.83 -1.87
CA ALA A 100 9.68 -4.08 -2.56
C ALA A 100 8.20 -4.18 -2.99
N LEU A 101 7.25 -3.49 -2.34
CA LEU A 101 5.89 -3.34 -2.89
C LEU A 101 5.81 -2.34 -4.06
N GLY A 102 6.95 -1.72 -4.41
CA GLY A 102 7.17 -0.95 -5.64
C GLY A 102 8.40 -1.42 -6.45
N ALA A 103 9.01 -2.56 -6.12
CA ALA A 103 10.20 -3.10 -6.79
C ALA A 103 10.00 -4.52 -7.31
N ALA A 104 8.75 -4.94 -7.49
CA ALA A 104 8.43 -5.81 -8.60
C ALA A 104 7.91 -4.93 -9.74
N GLN A 105 8.74 -4.78 -10.77
CA GLN A 105 8.43 -4.26 -12.11
C GLN A 105 8.43 -2.72 -12.27
N GLY A 106 9.58 -2.17 -12.66
CA GLY A 106 9.64 -0.93 -13.43
C GLY A 106 10.29 0.26 -12.71
N SER A 107 11.07 1.00 -13.47
CA SER A 107 11.51 2.36 -13.21
C SER A 107 10.26 3.25 -13.11
N GLY A 108 9.65 3.30 -11.92
CA GLY A 108 8.20 3.48 -11.84
C GLY A 108 7.73 4.92 -11.76
N ALA A 109 7.11 5.41 -12.84
CA ALA A 109 6.10 6.45 -12.71
C ALA A 109 4.89 5.88 -11.95
N ARG A 110 4.40 6.53 -10.89
CA ARG A 110 3.24 6.07 -10.09
C ARG A 110 2.23 7.18 -9.93
N LEU A 111 0.97 6.89 -10.25
CA LEU A 111 -0.12 7.83 -10.02
C LEU A 111 -0.39 7.93 -8.51
N THR A 112 -0.32 9.15 -7.96
CA THR A 112 -0.52 9.42 -6.53
C THR A 112 -1.82 10.17 -6.26
N SER A 113 -2.45 10.73 -7.31
CA SER A 113 -3.77 11.35 -7.23
C SER A 113 -4.90 10.33 -7.20
N ARG A 114 -6.11 10.81 -6.85
CA ARG A 114 -7.35 10.04 -7.02
C ARG A 114 -7.59 9.68 -8.48
N ASN A 115 -8.10 8.48 -8.72
CA ASN A 115 -8.56 8.01 -10.02
C ASN A 115 -9.93 7.33 -9.82
N PRO A 116 -11.03 7.84 -10.40
CA PRO A 116 -11.10 9.00 -11.30
C PRO A 116 -10.73 10.34 -10.65
N SER A 117 -10.22 11.26 -11.47
CA SER A 117 -9.86 12.64 -11.10
C SER A 117 -10.98 13.63 -11.43
N ARG A 118 -11.08 14.72 -10.65
CA ARG A 118 -12.03 15.83 -10.87
C ARG A 118 -11.41 17.10 -11.47
N GLY A 119 -10.22 17.01 -12.06
CA GLY A 119 -9.58 18.18 -12.69
C GLY A 119 -8.05 18.23 -12.62
N GLY A 120 -7.36 17.13 -12.32
CA GLY A 120 -5.90 17.11 -12.32
C GLY A 120 -5.28 15.82 -11.78
N ALA A 121 -3.98 15.65 -11.95
CA ALA A 121 -3.28 14.45 -11.55
C ALA A 121 -1.93 14.76 -10.92
N ALA A 122 -1.44 13.82 -10.12
CA ALA A 122 -0.09 13.86 -9.59
C ALA A 122 0.59 12.52 -9.86
N LEU A 123 1.83 12.59 -10.35
CA LEU A 123 2.64 11.45 -10.76
C LEU A 123 3.98 11.51 -10.03
N ALA A 124 4.27 10.50 -9.22
CA ALA A 124 5.58 10.34 -8.59
C ALA A 124 6.48 9.57 -9.56
N LEU A 125 7.63 10.15 -9.90
CA LEU A 125 8.64 9.58 -10.76
C LEU A 125 9.87 9.19 -9.94
N ARG A 126 10.46 8.05 -10.27
CA ARG A 126 11.79 7.66 -9.79
C ARG A 126 12.77 7.75 -10.95
N ILE A 127 13.80 8.57 -10.78
CA ILE A 127 14.87 8.78 -11.75
C ILE A 127 16.13 8.15 -11.15
N SER A 128 16.59 7.03 -11.69
CA SER A 128 17.71 6.26 -11.10
C SER A 128 19.06 6.89 -11.42
N ARG A 129 19.16 7.62 -12.54
CA ARG A 129 20.37 8.34 -12.96
C ARG A 129 20.01 9.69 -13.61
N PRO A 130 20.87 10.72 -13.50
CA PRO A 130 20.61 12.00 -14.14
C PRO A 130 20.39 11.86 -15.66
N GLY A 131 19.41 12.58 -16.21
CA GLY A 131 19.14 12.58 -17.64
C GLY A 131 17.79 13.19 -18.01
N ASP A 132 17.44 13.03 -19.27
CA ASP A 132 16.25 13.65 -19.85
C ASP A 132 14.97 12.93 -19.41
N VAL A 133 13.99 13.70 -18.98
CA VAL A 133 12.66 13.23 -18.60
C VAL A 133 11.63 13.97 -19.42
N ARG A 134 10.65 13.24 -19.95
CA ARG A 134 9.51 13.79 -20.67
C ARG A 134 8.23 13.13 -20.19
N VAL A 135 7.25 13.95 -19.77
CA VAL A 135 5.92 13.52 -19.34
C VAL A 135 4.89 14.12 -20.26
N GLN A 136 4.19 13.27 -21.00
CA GLN A 136 3.18 13.67 -21.97
C GLN A 136 1.84 13.03 -21.66
N LEU A 137 0.76 13.73 -21.96
CA LEU A 137 -0.61 13.27 -21.80
C LEU A 137 -1.25 13.05 -23.17
N PHE A 138 -1.88 11.90 -23.36
CA PHE A 138 -2.55 11.49 -24.59
C PHE A 138 -4.01 11.14 -24.34
N ASP A 139 -4.87 11.36 -25.34
CA ASP A 139 -6.24 10.84 -25.33
C ASP A 139 -6.31 9.37 -25.80
N VAL A 140 -7.51 8.77 -25.77
CA VAL A 140 -7.73 7.37 -26.22
C VAL A 140 -7.44 7.15 -27.71
N ARG A 141 -7.40 8.22 -28.52
CA ARG A 141 -7.07 8.16 -29.95
C ARG A 141 -5.56 8.30 -30.20
N GLY A 142 -4.77 8.42 -29.13
CA GLY A 142 -3.32 8.62 -29.21
C GLY A 142 -2.92 10.04 -29.60
N ARG A 143 -3.84 11.02 -29.56
CA ARG A 143 -3.48 12.43 -29.81
C ARG A 143 -2.82 13.01 -28.57
N LEU A 144 -1.72 13.74 -28.78
CA LEU A 144 -1.07 14.49 -27.71
C LEU A 144 -2.01 15.60 -27.24
N VAL A 145 -2.31 15.61 -25.95
CA VAL A 145 -3.17 16.60 -25.30
C VAL A 145 -2.32 17.69 -24.65
N ARG A 146 -1.23 17.28 -23.99
CA ARG A 146 -0.32 18.18 -23.30
C ARG A 146 1.06 17.57 -23.04
N THR A 147 2.12 18.36 -23.17
CA THR A 147 3.40 18.06 -22.50
C THR A 147 3.37 18.66 -21.09
N VAL A 148 3.42 17.80 -20.08
CA VAL A 148 3.19 18.17 -18.67
C VAL A 148 4.49 18.57 -17.96
N ASP A 149 5.59 17.88 -18.26
CA ASP A 149 6.92 18.20 -17.73
C ASP A 149 7.97 17.70 -18.73
N GLU A 150 9.01 18.48 -18.98
CA GLU A 150 10.10 18.12 -19.89
C GLU A 150 11.38 18.83 -19.47
N GLY A 151 12.48 18.07 -19.38
CA GLY A 151 13.79 18.63 -19.07
C GLY A 151 14.77 17.58 -18.57
N ARG A 152 15.99 18.05 -18.25
CA ARG A 152 17.03 17.22 -17.65
C ARG A 152 17.02 17.34 -16.14
N TYR A 153 16.95 16.21 -15.44
CA TYR A 153 16.87 16.18 -13.98
C TYR A 153 17.96 15.32 -13.35
N PRO A 154 18.35 15.60 -12.09
CA PRO A 154 19.20 14.72 -11.32
C PRO A 154 18.49 13.40 -10.96
N ALA A 155 19.26 12.42 -10.51
CA ALA A 155 18.69 11.22 -9.89
C ALA A 155 17.91 11.59 -8.61
N GLY A 156 16.82 10.87 -8.36
CA GLY A 156 15.97 11.08 -7.19
C GLY A 156 14.48 10.86 -7.47
N GLU A 157 13.66 11.23 -6.50
CA GLU A 157 12.20 11.24 -6.63
C GLU A 157 11.72 12.61 -7.10
N ARG A 158 10.74 12.62 -8.02
CA ARG A 158 10.13 13.85 -8.54
C ARG A 158 8.62 13.74 -8.58
N LEU A 159 7.92 14.78 -8.13
CA LEU A 159 6.47 14.84 -8.21
C LEU A 159 6.03 15.78 -9.34
N VAL A 160 5.45 15.21 -10.39
CA VAL A 160 4.90 15.94 -11.53
C VAL A 160 3.40 16.15 -11.29
N ARG A 161 2.92 17.38 -11.50
CA ARG A 161 1.51 17.75 -11.31
C ARG A 161 0.92 18.25 -12.62
N TRP A 162 -0.27 17.75 -12.94
CA TRP A 162 -1.08 18.22 -14.06
C TRP A 162 -2.38 18.80 -13.51
N ASN A 163 -2.78 19.96 -14.01
CA ASN A 163 -3.91 20.76 -13.55
C ASN A 163 -5.19 20.54 -14.38
N GLY A 164 -5.28 19.46 -15.16
CA GLY A 164 -6.49 19.15 -15.92
C GLY A 164 -6.63 19.89 -17.25
N GLU A 165 -5.60 20.60 -17.70
CA GLU A 165 -5.64 21.44 -18.90
C GLU A 165 -4.92 20.81 -20.10
N ASP A 166 -5.35 21.14 -21.31
CA ASP A 166 -4.63 20.90 -22.57
C ASP A 166 -3.50 21.93 -22.79
N ASP A 167 -2.77 21.81 -23.90
CA ASP A 167 -1.72 22.78 -24.29
C ASP A 167 -2.25 24.20 -24.58
N GLN A 168 -3.56 24.38 -24.77
CA GLN A 168 -4.19 25.68 -24.96
C GLN A 168 -4.70 26.28 -23.63
N GLY A 169 -4.37 25.65 -22.49
CA GLY A 169 -4.84 26.08 -21.17
C GLY A 169 -6.33 25.77 -20.92
N ARG A 170 -6.98 25.01 -21.80
CA ARG A 170 -8.40 24.67 -21.64
C ARG A 170 -8.54 23.38 -20.86
N GLN A 171 -9.56 23.37 -20.03
CA GLN A 171 -9.93 22.25 -19.19
C GLN A 171 -10.40 21.03 -20.03
N VAL A 172 -9.69 19.90 -19.96
CA VAL A 172 -9.99 18.68 -20.76
C VAL A 172 -11.30 17.99 -20.38
N GLY A 173 -12.10 17.49 -21.33
CA GLY A 173 -13.41 16.87 -21.02
C GLY A 173 -13.33 15.58 -20.20
N SER A 174 -14.48 15.11 -19.68
CA SER A 174 -14.60 13.79 -19.06
C SER A 174 -14.15 12.70 -20.03
N GLY A 175 -13.31 11.77 -19.57
CA GLY A 175 -12.77 10.72 -20.44
C GLY A 175 -11.57 9.99 -19.85
N ILE A 176 -11.02 9.07 -20.64
CA ILE A 176 -9.80 8.33 -20.31
C ILE A 176 -8.61 9.00 -21.01
N TYR A 177 -7.52 9.18 -20.26
CA TYR A 177 -6.27 9.73 -20.74
C TYR A 177 -5.10 8.85 -20.30
N TYR A 178 -3.97 8.98 -21.00
CA TYR A 178 -2.76 8.22 -20.76
C TYR A 178 -1.56 9.13 -20.61
N PHE A 179 -0.86 9.04 -19.48
CA PHE A 179 0.49 9.57 -19.35
C PHE A 179 1.48 8.62 -20.03
N ARG A 180 2.39 9.18 -20.83
CA ARG A 180 3.63 8.57 -21.28
C ARG A 180 4.77 9.28 -20.56
N VAL A 181 5.55 8.52 -19.81
CA VAL A 181 6.72 9.03 -19.08
C VAL A 181 7.96 8.39 -19.69
N GLU A 182 8.86 9.21 -20.17
CA GLU A 182 10.17 8.80 -20.65
C GLU A 182 11.20 9.28 -19.64
N THR A 183 12.07 8.38 -19.18
CA THR A 183 13.20 8.69 -18.30
C THR A 183 14.44 7.94 -18.81
N PRO A 184 15.64 8.21 -18.24
CA PRO A 184 16.84 7.44 -18.56
C PRO A 184 16.74 5.95 -18.22
N ASP A 185 15.71 5.56 -17.47
CA ASP A 185 15.47 4.20 -17.01
C ASP A 185 14.41 3.47 -17.87
N GLY A 186 13.79 4.15 -18.83
CA GLY A 186 12.80 3.55 -19.75
C GLY A 186 11.56 4.41 -20.00
N ILE A 187 10.58 3.81 -20.70
CA ILE A 187 9.29 4.42 -21.00
C ILE A 187 8.18 3.70 -20.24
N GLU A 188 7.35 4.46 -19.53
CA GLU A 188 6.23 3.98 -18.74
C GLU A 188 4.92 4.63 -19.19
N LYS A 189 3.82 3.87 -19.11
CA LYS A 189 2.48 4.36 -19.42
C LYS A 189 1.57 4.29 -18.19
N ARG A 190 0.78 5.33 -17.93
CA ARG A 190 -0.20 5.35 -16.82
C ARG A 190 -1.54 5.89 -17.28
N ARG A 191 -2.61 5.14 -16.99
CA ARG A 191 -3.99 5.52 -17.32
C ARG A 191 -4.60 6.36 -16.21
N ILE A 192 -5.37 7.37 -16.58
CA ILE A 192 -6.21 8.16 -15.66
C ILE A 192 -7.59 8.40 -16.27
N ALA A 193 -8.64 8.31 -15.44
CA ALA A 193 -9.98 8.76 -15.79
C ALA A 193 -10.20 10.18 -15.23
N VAL A 194 -10.79 11.07 -16.02
CA VAL A 194 -11.18 12.43 -15.63
C VAL A 194 -12.70 12.53 -15.69
N LEU A 195 -13.29 13.13 -14.66
CA LEU A 195 -14.72 13.42 -14.52
C LEU A 195 -14.91 14.91 -14.27
N ARG A 196 -15.80 15.53 -15.05
CA ARG A 196 -16.31 16.89 -14.89
C ARG A 196 -17.74 16.84 -14.35
#